data_AF-A0A0M4LL37-F1
#
_entry.id   AF-A0A0M4LL37-F1
#
_cell.length_a   1.000
_cell.length_b   1.000
_cell.length_c   1.000
_cell.angle_alpha   90.00
_cell.angle_beta   90.00
_cell.angle_gamma   90.00
#
_symmetry.space_group_name_H-M   'P 1'
#
loop_
_entity.id
_entity.type
_entity.pdbx_description
1 polymer ?
#
loop_
_entity_poly.entity_id
_entity_poly.type
_entity_poly.pdbx_seq_one_letter_code
_entity_poly.pdbx_strand_id
1 'polypeptide(L)'
;MTIDQITEEAERRLSQDRDEKIQAVRRAGESGLALTEARELLAAAEREHNQNHAAALRQGWTAKDLKDFGIEQATKSSGGRPKRTTSAPAAE
;
A
#
# COMPACT_ATOMS: atom_id res chain seq x y z
N MET A 1 -43.99 22.47 -11.22
CA MET A 1 -43.42 21.34 -10.47
C MET A 1 -44.32 21.09 -9.28
N THR A 2 -44.87 19.89 -9.14
CA THR A 2 -45.72 19.53 -7.99
C THR A 2 -44.86 19.17 -6.78
N ILE A 3 -45.45 19.13 -5.59
CA ILE A 3 -44.77 18.68 -4.38
C ILE A 3 -44.20 17.26 -4.57
N ASP A 4 -44.96 16.38 -5.22
CA ASP A 4 -44.51 15.01 -5.53
C ASP A 4 -43.24 14.99 -6.39
N GLN A 5 -43.18 15.83 -7.43
CA GLN A 5 -42.00 15.94 -8.29
C GLN A 5 -40.77 16.46 -7.53
N ILE A 6 -40.96 17.39 -6.58
CA ILE A 6 -39.86 17.91 -5.76
C ILE A 6 -39.34 16.82 -4.81
N THR A 7 -40.24 16.06 -4.21
CA THR A 7 -39.90 14.94 -3.32
C THR A 7 -39.15 13.84 -4.08
N GLU A 8 -39.64 13.42 -5.24
CA GLU A 8 -38.97 12.42 -6.09
C GLU A 8 -37.56 12.86 -6.51
N GLU A 9 -37.38 14.14 -6.87
CA GLU A 9 -36.06 14.66 -7.23
C GLU A 9 -35.10 14.70 -6.04
N ALA A 10 -35.60 15.09 -4.85
CA ALA A 10 -34.80 15.08 -3.63
C ALA A 10 -34.39 13.66 -3.23
N GLU A 11 -35.30 12.69 -3.28
CA GLU A 11 -35.02 11.28 -3.00
C GLU A 11 -33.99 10.69 -3.96
N ARG A 12 -34.11 11.00 -5.26
CA ARG A 12 -33.16 10.56 -6.27
C ARG A 12 -31.76 11.11 -6.00
N ARG A 13 -31.64 12.41 -5.67
CA ARG A 13 -30.35 13.05 -5.37
C ARG A 13 -29.71 12.48 -4.11
N LEU A 14 -30.50 12.26 -3.06
CA LEU A 14 -30.02 11.64 -1.81
C LEU A 14 -29.57 10.19 -2.03
N SER A 15 -30.31 9.43 -2.83
CA SER A 15 -29.94 8.05 -3.16
C SER A 15 -28.64 8.01 -3.96
N GLN A 16 -28.49 8.88 -4.96
CA GLN A 16 -27.26 8.98 -5.75
C GLN A 16 -26.05 9.37 -4.88
N ASP A 17 -26.16 10.40 -4.04
CA ASP A 17 -25.08 10.82 -3.14
C ASP A 17 -24.70 9.70 -2.16
N ARG A 18 -25.69 8.97 -1.63
CA ARG A 18 -25.46 7.79 -0.79
C ARG A 18 -24.69 6.71 -1.53
N ASP A 19 -25.10 6.38 -2.76
CA ASP A 19 -24.45 5.33 -3.55
C ASP A 19 -23.02 5.71 -3.92
N GLU A 20 -22.78 6.96 -4.30
CA GLU A 20 -21.43 7.48 -4.58
C GLU A 20 -20.52 7.38 -3.34
N LYS A 21 -21.03 7.73 -2.15
CA LYS A 21 -20.30 7.58 -0.88
C LYS A 21 -19.97 6.12 -0.57
N ILE A 22 -20.94 5.22 -0.74
CA ILE A 22 -20.73 3.78 -0.52
C ILE A 22 -19.66 3.24 -1.49
N GLN A 23 -19.74 3.61 -2.76
CA GLN A 23 -18.76 3.18 -3.77
C GLN A 23 -17.37 3.73 -3.49
N ALA A 24 -17.25 4.97 -3.01
CA ALA A 24 -15.96 5.54 -2.62
C ALA A 24 -15.32 4.75 -1.47
N VAL A 25 -16.08 4.43 -0.42
CA VAL A 25 -15.60 3.61 0.71
C VAL A 25 -15.21 2.21 0.24
N ARG A 26 -16.02 1.59 -0.63
CA ARG A 26 -15.72 0.27 -1.19
C ARG A 26 -14.39 0.26 -1.94
N ARG A 27 -14.19 1.21 -2.86
CA ARG A 27 -12.94 1.33 -3.64
C ARG A 27 -11.73 1.60 -2.74
N ALA A 28 -11.89 2.43 -1.70
CA ALA A 28 -10.85 2.66 -0.72
C ALA A 28 -10.50 1.38 0.07
N GLY A 29 -11.51 0.59 0.44
CA GLY A 29 -11.32 -0.71 1.10
C GLY A 29 -10.60 -1.72 0.19
N GLU A 30 -11.06 -1.86 -1.06
CA GLU A 30 -10.46 -2.74 -2.06
C GLU A 30 -8.99 -2.37 -2.34
N SER A 31 -8.72 -1.09 -2.57
CA SER A 31 -7.34 -0.62 -2.78
C SER A 31 -6.45 -0.76 -1.55
N GLY A 32 -7.00 -0.59 -0.33
CA GLY A 32 -6.28 -0.82 0.92
C GLY A 32 -5.89 -2.28 1.14
N LEU A 33 -6.79 -3.21 0.82
CA LEU A 33 -6.51 -4.64 0.86
C LEU A 33 -5.44 -5.02 -0.16
N ALA A 34 -5.61 -4.61 -1.43
CA ALA A 34 -4.65 -4.87 -2.49
C ALA A 34 -3.25 -4.31 -2.16
N LEU A 35 -3.17 -3.14 -1.53
CA LEU A 35 -1.91 -2.56 -1.06
C LEU A 35 -1.25 -3.42 0.04
N THR A 36 -2.05 -3.98 0.93
CA THR A 36 -1.55 -4.85 2.02
C THR A 36 -1.00 -6.15 1.46
N GLU A 37 -1.76 -6.81 0.58
CA GLU A 37 -1.33 -8.02 -0.13
C GLU A 37 -0.06 -7.79 -0.95
N ALA A 38 0.00 -6.68 -1.71
CA ALA A 38 1.19 -6.33 -2.49
C ALA A 38 2.42 -6.12 -1.61
N ARG A 39 2.26 -5.53 -0.41
CA ARG A 39 3.36 -5.36 0.56
C ARG A 39 3.83 -6.70 1.12
N GLU A 40 2.92 -7.62 1.39
CA GLU A 40 3.27 -8.97 1.87
C GLU A 40 4.03 -9.76 0.80
N LEU A 41 3.55 -9.71 -0.45
CA LEU A 41 4.23 -10.32 -1.60
C LEU A 41 5.61 -9.73 -1.82
N LEU A 42 5.74 -8.39 -1.77
CA LEU A 42 7.03 -7.71 -1.87
C LEU A 42 7.97 -8.14 -0.75
N ALA A 43 7.50 -8.18 0.50
CA ALA A 43 8.32 -8.61 1.64
C ALA A 43 8.73 -10.10 1.56
N ALA A 44 7.90 -10.97 0.97
CA ALA A 44 8.26 -12.35 0.70
C ALA A 44 9.35 -12.44 -0.38
N ALA A 45 9.16 -11.76 -1.50
CA ALA A 45 10.11 -11.72 -2.61
C ALA A 45 11.46 -11.11 -2.20
N GLU A 46 11.46 -10.00 -1.44
CA GLU A 46 12.68 -9.39 -0.90
C GLU A 46 13.45 -10.36 0.02
N ARG A 47 12.74 -11.11 0.87
CA ARG A 47 13.36 -12.11 1.75
C ARG A 47 13.98 -13.25 0.96
N GLU A 48 13.29 -13.77 -0.04
CA GLU A 48 13.79 -14.85 -0.90
C GLU A 48 15.00 -14.38 -1.71
N HIS A 49 14.90 -13.22 -2.35
CA HIS A 49 16.01 -12.63 -3.11
C HIS A 49 17.26 -12.45 -2.25
N ASN A 50 17.12 -11.92 -1.04
CA ASN A 50 18.25 -11.76 -0.12
C ASN A 50 18.84 -13.09 0.34
N GLN A 51 18.03 -14.13 0.53
CA GLN A 51 18.50 -15.49 0.84
C GLN A 51 19.30 -16.07 -0.33
N ASN A 52 18.79 -15.95 -1.55
CA ASN A 52 19.45 -16.44 -2.76
C ASN A 52 20.74 -15.68 -3.07
N HIS A 53 20.74 -14.35 -2.91
CA HIS A 53 21.95 -13.54 -3.03
C HIS A 53 23.00 -13.96 -1.99
N ALA A 54 22.60 -14.17 -0.73
CA ALA A 54 23.53 -14.65 0.30
C ALA A 54 24.03 -16.07 0.01
N ALA A 55 23.20 -16.94 -0.54
CA ALA A 55 23.62 -18.27 -0.98
C ALA A 55 24.65 -18.19 -2.12
N ALA A 56 24.46 -17.31 -3.10
CA ALA A 56 25.42 -17.09 -4.17
C ALA A 56 26.78 -16.63 -3.63
N LEU A 57 26.81 -15.71 -2.67
CA LEU A 57 28.06 -15.30 -2.00
C LEU A 57 28.75 -16.48 -1.29
N ARG A 58 27.99 -17.38 -0.65
CA ARG A 58 28.54 -18.59 -0.02
C ARG A 58 29.10 -19.60 -1.03
N GLN A 59 28.60 -19.58 -2.26
CA GLN A 59 29.10 -20.41 -3.37
C GLN A 59 30.34 -19.82 -4.05
N GLY A 60 30.93 -18.75 -3.49
CA GLY A 60 32.18 -18.17 -3.98
C GLY A 60 32.02 -17.04 -4.99
N TRP A 61 30.79 -16.63 -5.32
CA TRP A 61 30.56 -15.42 -6.11
C TRP A 61 30.90 -14.17 -5.30
N THR A 62 31.50 -13.17 -5.94
CA THR A 62 31.71 -11.88 -5.29
C THR A 62 30.49 -10.97 -5.47
N ALA A 63 30.34 -9.98 -4.58
CA ALA A 63 29.31 -8.97 -4.73
C ALA A 63 29.46 -8.16 -6.03
N LYS A 64 30.69 -8.03 -6.55
CA LYS A 64 30.95 -7.38 -7.84
C LYS A 64 30.44 -8.24 -8.99
N ASP A 65 30.71 -9.54 -8.97
CA ASP A 65 30.22 -10.44 -10.03
C ASP A 65 28.69 -10.44 -10.09
N LEU A 66 28.02 -10.54 -8.93
CA LEU A 66 26.56 -10.45 -8.86
C LEU A 66 26.04 -9.12 -9.39
N LYS A 67 26.70 -8.00 -9.05
CA LYS A 67 26.35 -6.67 -9.56
C LYS A 67 26.57 -6.54 -11.07
N ASP A 68 27.64 -7.12 -11.61
CA ASP A 68 27.91 -7.13 -13.06
C ASP A 68 26.85 -7.95 -13.82
N PHE A 69 26.23 -8.95 -13.18
CA PHE A 69 25.03 -9.66 -13.68
C PHE A 69 23.72 -8.90 -13.44
N GLY A 70 23.74 -7.73 -12.82
CA GLY A 70 22.54 -6.96 -12.45
C GLY A 70 21.80 -7.51 -11.23
N ILE A 71 22.39 -8.46 -10.51
CA ILE A 71 21.85 -9.04 -9.28
C ILE A 71 22.35 -8.20 -8.11
N GLU A 72 21.62 -7.12 -7.80
CA GLU A 72 21.92 -6.30 -6.63
C GLU A 72 21.17 -6.80 -5.39
N GLN A 73 21.78 -6.65 -4.22
CA GLN A 73 21.10 -6.91 -2.95
C GLN A 73 19.87 -5.99 -2.83
N ALA A 74 18.72 -6.54 -2.43
CA ALA A 74 17.53 -5.72 -2.24
C ALA A 74 17.83 -4.67 -1.15
N THR A 75 17.83 -3.39 -1.54
CA THR A 75 18.08 -2.30 -0.60
C THR A 75 16.96 -2.31 0.45
N LYS A 76 17.36 -2.35 1.72
CA LYS A 76 16.49 -2.53 2.90
C LYS A 76 15.04 -2.07 2.72
N SER A 77 14.13 -3.02 2.89
CA SER A 77 12.69 -2.91 3.10
C SER A 77 12.12 -1.50 2.90
N SER A 78 11.45 -1.33 1.76
CA SER A 78 10.61 -0.17 1.43
C SER A 78 9.51 0.09 2.47
N GLY A 79 9.29 -0.82 3.43
CA GLY A 79 8.47 -0.63 4.62
C GLY A 79 9.20 0.16 5.71
N GLY A 80 9.52 1.43 5.45
CA GLY A 80 9.96 2.36 6.48
C GLY A 80 8.90 2.43 7.59
N ARG A 81 9.17 1.79 8.74
CA ARG A 81 8.38 1.95 9.96
C ARG A 81 8.33 3.45 10.27
N PRO A 82 7.14 4.11 10.30
CA PRO A 82 7.10 5.53 10.59
C PRO A 82 7.71 5.76 11.97
N LYS A 83 8.76 6.59 12.04
CA LYS A 83 9.28 7.12 13.30
C LYS A 83 8.12 7.87 13.95
N ARG A 84 7.66 7.40 15.13
CA ARG A 84 6.74 8.19 15.95
C ARG A 84 7.45 9.50 16.28
N THR A 85 7.02 10.60 15.67
CA THR A 85 7.30 11.93 16.18
C THR A 85 6.54 12.05 17.48
N THR A 86 7.26 12.01 18.60
CA THR A 86 6.75 12.40 19.91
C THR A 86 6.35 13.87 19.82
N SER A 87 5.06 14.14 19.64
CA SER A 87 4.50 15.45 19.90
C SER A 87 4.60 15.69 21.39
N ALA A 88 5.56 16.53 21.81
CA ALA A 88 5.60 17.06 23.16
C ALA A 88 4.36 17.94 23.37
N PRO A 89 3.60 17.78 24.47
CA PRO A 89 2.55 18.73 24.79
C PRO A 89 3.21 20.05 25.22
N ALA A 90 2.81 21.14 24.59
CA ALA A 90 3.02 22.49 25.11
C ALA A 90 2.26 22.58 26.44
N ALA A 91 2.98 22.81 27.53
CA ALA A 91 2.41 23.20 28.81
C ALA A 91 2.37 24.73 28.89
N GLU A 92 1.21 25.18 29.36
CA GLU A 92 0.72 26.52 29.68
C GLU A 92 1.74 27.51 30.29
#